data_AF-A0A6P4F747-F1
#
_entry.id   AF-A0A6P4F747-F1
#
_cell.length_a   1.000
_cell.length_b   1.000
_cell.length_c   1.000
_cell.angle_alpha   90.00
_cell.angle_beta   90.00
_cell.angle_gamma   90.00
#
_symmetry.space_group_name_H-M   'P 1'
#
loop_
_entity.id
_entity.type
_entity.pdbx_description
1 polymer ?
#
loop_
_entity_poly.entity_id
_entity_poly.type
_entity_poly.pdbx_seq_one_letter_code
_entity_poly.pdbx_strand_id
1 'polypeptide(L)'
;MCCRRNRKYCCFLVAVIAIIVALSELAYKYYQLAILKVVNFWIVTIAVAWILIIIGVFILIVGAITENQHLLLMWILGSMVCGVSLVVMKMVLFFCFFRNSEMGYHLLSGFFIIFFILLFFLFAYYPYGYLRQLEDQIELN
;
A
#
# COMPACT_ATOMS: atom_id res chain seq x y z
N MET A 1 7.13 3.25 29.32
CA MET A 1 7.81 4.34 28.56
C MET A 1 8.68 3.89 27.38
N CYS A 2 8.87 2.59 27.07
CA CYS A 2 9.76 2.15 25.97
C CYS A 2 9.11 2.03 24.57
N CYS A 3 7.78 2.15 24.42
CA CYS A 3 7.11 1.93 23.13
C CYS A 3 7.00 3.17 22.22
N ARG A 4 7.30 4.39 22.69
CA ARG A 4 7.15 5.63 21.87
C ARG A 4 8.16 5.68 20.71
N ARG A 5 9.43 5.36 20.98
CA ARG A 5 10.50 5.42 19.98
C ARG A 5 10.35 4.32 18.92
N ASN A 6 9.86 3.14 19.29
CA ASN A 6 9.63 2.04 18.35
C ASN A 6 8.52 2.33 17.33
N ARG A 7 7.43 3.03 17.68
CA ARG A 7 6.32 3.24 16.74
C ARG A 7 6.66 4.17 15.57
N LYS A 8 7.50 5.19 15.79
CA LYS A 8 8.06 6.01 14.69
C LYS A 8 8.84 5.15 13.69
N TYR A 9 9.75 4.30 14.19
CA TYR A 9 10.50 3.39 13.32
C TYR A 9 9.60 2.39 12.59
N CYS A 10 8.54 1.89 13.23
CA CYS A 10 7.55 1.05 12.54
C CYS A 10 6.83 1.79 11.40
N CYS A 11 6.49 3.06 11.58
CA CYS A 11 5.89 3.90 10.53
C CYS A 11 6.85 4.07 9.33
N PHE A 12 8.14 4.31 9.61
CA PHE A 12 9.18 4.33 8.57
C PHE A 12 9.38 2.99 7.88
N LEU A 13 9.39 1.87 8.62
CA LEU A 13 9.48 0.53 8.03
C LEU A 13 8.31 0.26 7.10
N VAL A 14 7.09 0.67 7.49
CA VAL A 14 5.90 0.59 6.63
C VAL A 14 6.08 1.41 5.36
N ALA A 15 6.60 2.63 5.45
CA ALA A 15 6.91 3.47 4.29
C ALA A 15 7.88 2.78 3.33
N VAL A 16 8.96 2.21 3.86
CA VAL A 16 9.99 1.50 3.07
C VAL A 16 9.40 0.27 2.40
N ILE A 17 8.63 -0.54 3.13
CA ILE A 17 7.96 -1.72 2.57
C ILE A 17 6.99 -1.31 1.45
N ALA A 18 6.22 -0.24 1.65
CA ALA A 18 5.32 0.28 0.63
C ALA A 18 6.05 0.68 -0.65
N ILE A 19 7.20 1.34 -0.54
CA ILE A 19 8.02 1.72 -1.70
C ILE A 19 8.54 0.47 -2.43
N ILE A 20 9.10 -0.50 -1.71
CA ILE A 20 9.64 -1.73 -2.31
C ILE A 20 8.55 -2.50 -3.06
N VAL A 21 7.38 -2.64 -2.45
CA VAL A 21 6.24 -3.34 -3.06
C VAL A 21 5.71 -2.55 -4.26
N ALA A 22 5.58 -1.22 -4.16
CA ALA A 22 5.14 -0.38 -5.27
C ALA A 22 6.10 -0.44 -6.47
N LEU A 23 7.41 -0.39 -6.22
CA LEU A 23 8.42 -0.46 -7.27
C LEU A 23 8.43 -1.83 -7.96
N SER A 24 8.31 -2.92 -7.20
CA SER A 24 8.28 -4.26 -7.80
C SER A 24 7.03 -4.48 -8.67
N GLU A 25 5.86 -4.00 -8.24
CA GLU A 25 4.63 -4.02 -9.04
C GLU A 25 4.72 -3.13 -10.28
N LEU A 26 5.21 -1.89 -10.14
CA LEU A 26 5.40 -0.99 -11.26
C LEU A 26 6.39 -1.55 -12.29
N ALA A 27 7.49 -2.15 -11.84
CA ALA A 27 8.45 -2.80 -12.73
C ALA A 27 7.81 -3.96 -13.51
N TYR A 28 7.02 -4.79 -12.85
CA TYR A 28 6.31 -5.89 -13.50
C TYR A 28 5.28 -5.38 -14.52
N LYS A 29 4.51 -4.33 -14.20
CA LYS A 29 3.54 -3.74 -15.13
C LYS A 29 4.22 -3.02 -16.29
N TYR A 30 5.31 -2.32 -16.03
CA TYR A 30 6.13 -1.70 -17.05
C TYR A 30 6.68 -2.75 -18.03
N TYR A 31 7.17 -3.88 -17.53
CA TYR A 31 7.59 -5.02 -18.37
C TYR A 31 6.44 -5.52 -19.26
N GLN A 32 5.23 -5.69 -18.71
CA GLN A 32 4.05 -6.10 -19.49
C GLN A 32 3.66 -5.09 -20.58
N LEU A 33 3.76 -3.79 -20.29
CA LEU A 33 3.42 -2.72 -21.21
C LEU A 33 4.48 -2.52 -22.30
N ALA A 34 5.76 -2.44 -21.91
CA ALA A 34 6.85 -2.08 -22.80
C ALA A 34 7.32 -3.26 -23.67
N ILE A 35 7.38 -4.47 -23.11
CA ILE A 35 7.97 -5.63 -23.78
C ILE A 35 6.90 -6.51 -24.39
N LEU A 36 5.84 -6.82 -23.65
CA LEU A 36 4.75 -7.67 -24.15
C LEU A 36 3.71 -6.89 -24.97
N LYS A 37 3.78 -5.55 -25.01
CA LYS A 37 2.83 -4.65 -25.69
C LYS A 37 1.36 -4.92 -25.33
N VAL A 38 1.10 -5.51 -24.17
CA VAL A 38 -0.26 -5.77 -23.69
C VAL A 38 -0.79 -4.50 -23.04
N VAL A 39 -1.41 -3.64 -23.86
CA VAL A 39 -2.05 -2.43 -23.36
C VAL A 39 -3.48 -2.79 -22.93
N ASN A 40 -3.66 -2.95 -21.62
CA ASN A 40 -4.98 -3.15 -21.02
C ASN A 40 -5.26 -2.00 -20.06
N PHE A 41 -6.46 -1.41 -20.15
CA PHE A 41 -6.92 -0.34 -19.27
C PHE A 41 -6.78 -0.70 -17.78
N TRP A 42 -7.03 -1.96 -17.44
CA TRP A 42 -6.86 -2.48 -16.07
C TRP A 42 -5.40 -2.49 -15.58
N ILE A 43 -4.43 -2.70 -16.47
CA ILE A 43 -3.01 -2.68 -16.13
C ILE A 43 -2.55 -1.24 -15.86
N VAL A 44 -3.00 -0.31 -16.70
CA VAL A 44 -2.66 1.12 -16.57
C VAL A 44 -3.27 1.71 -15.29
N THR A 45 -4.54 1.41 -15.01
CA THR A 45 -5.21 1.88 -13.78
C THR A 45 -4.52 1.37 -12.50
N ILE A 46 -4.07 0.10 -12.49
CA ILE A 46 -3.28 -0.44 -11.37
C ILE A 46 -1.94 0.30 -11.23
N ALA A 47 -1.24 0.58 -12.33
CA ALA A 47 0.02 1.34 -12.29
C ALA A 47 -0.19 2.76 -11.73
N VAL A 48 -1.26 3.45 -12.16
CA VAL A 48 -1.62 4.78 -11.65
C VAL A 48 -1.94 4.73 -10.15
N ALA A 49 -2.70 3.74 -9.69
CA ALA A 49 -2.99 3.57 -8.27
C ALA A 49 -1.71 3.35 -7.43
N TRP A 50 -0.73 2.61 -7.94
CA TRP A 50 0.58 2.47 -7.29
C TRP A 50 1.38 3.76 -7.23
N ILE A 51 1.34 4.59 -8.29
CA ILE A 51 1.97 5.92 -8.29
C ILE A 51 1.33 6.81 -7.21
N LEU A 52 0.00 6.79 -7.08
CA LEU A 52 -0.70 7.53 -6.02
C LEU A 52 -0.28 7.05 -4.63
N ILE A 53 -0.09 5.75 -4.44
CA ILE A 53 0.44 5.21 -3.17
C ILE A 53 1.85 5.73 -2.91
N ILE A 54 2.74 5.75 -3.91
CA ILE A 54 4.10 6.29 -3.74
C ILE A 54 4.05 7.76 -3.30
N ILE A 55 3.21 8.58 -3.94
CA ILE A 55 3.01 9.98 -3.55
C ILE A 55 2.53 10.08 -2.10
N GLY A 56 1.57 9.22 -1.72
CA GLY A 56 1.11 9.14 -0.35
C GLY A 56 2.22 8.75 0.65
N VAL A 57 3.17 7.89 0.27
CA VAL A 57 4.25 7.48 1.17
C VAL A 57 5.09 8.68 1.58
N PHE A 58 5.33 9.63 0.67
CA PHE A 58 6.02 10.87 1.01
C PHE A 58 5.24 11.67 2.06
N ILE A 59 3.90 11.73 1.95
CA ILE A 59 3.03 12.38 2.93
C ILE A 59 3.16 11.68 4.29
N LEU A 60 3.20 10.35 4.33
CA LEU A 60 3.41 9.59 5.56
C LEU A 60 4.78 9.89 6.19
N ILE A 61 5.86 9.89 5.40
CA ILE A 61 7.21 10.17 5.90
C ILE A 61 7.27 11.59 6.48
N VAL A 62 6.76 12.59 5.73
CA VAL A 62 6.70 13.98 6.19
C VAL A 62 5.84 14.11 7.44
N GLY A 63 4.67 13.47 7.48
CA GLY A 63 3.79 13.45 8.65
C GLY A 63 4.43 12.81 9.88
N ALA A 64 5.22 11.75 9.70
CA ALA A 64 5.96 11.10 10.80
C ALA A 64 7.13 11.95 11.31
N ILE A 65 7.80 12.71 10.45
CA ILE A 65 8.90 13.62 10.84
C ILE A 65 8.35 14.87 11.54
N THR A 66 7.32 15.47 10.96
CA THR A 66 6.70 16.71 11.46
C THR A 66 5.73 16.48 12.61
N GLU A 67 5.53 15.22 13.02
CA GLU A 67 4.58 14.83 14.08
C GLU A 67 3.14 15.33 13.82
N ASN A 68 2.79 15.57 12.56
CA ASN A 68 1.54 16.19 12.19
C ASN A 68 0.44 15.13 11.99
N GLN A 69 -0.55 15.16 12.89
CA GLN A 69 -1.67 14.23 12.92
C GLN A 69 -2.49 14.24 11.63
N HIS A 70 -2.71 15.42 11.03
CA HIS A 70 -3.53 15.53 9.82
C HIS A 70 -2.91 14.81 8.63
N LEU A 71 -1.58 14.88 8.47
CA LEU A 71 -0.88 14.20 7.38
C LEU A 71 -0.92 12.67 7.53
N LEU A 72 -0.76 12.18 8.77
CA LEU A 72 -0.90 10.75 9.07
C LEU A 72 -2.32 10.25 8.81
N LEU A 73 -3.33 11.04 9.17
CA LEU A 73 -4.73 10.71 8.95
C LEU A 73 -5.07 10.69 7.45
N MET A 74 -4.58 11.67 6.68
CA MET A 74 -4.71 11.67 5.21
C MET A 74 -4.09 10.41 4.58
N TRP A 75 -2.91 9.98 5.04
CA TRP A 75 -2.32 8.73 4.57
C TRP A 75 -3.20 7.52 4.90
N ILE A 76 -3.71 7.41 6.14
CA ILE A 76 -4.54 6.26 6.54
C ILE A 76 -5.79 6.17 5.66
N LEU A 77 -6.50 7.29 5.46
CA LEU A 77 -7.68 7.32 4.59
C LEU A 77 -7.33 7.03 3.13
N GLY A 78 -6.28 7.68 2.61
CA GLY A 78 -5.84 7.53 1.23
C GLY A 78 -5.39 6.10 0.92
N SER A 79 -4.59 5.51 1.80
CA SER A 79 -4.11 4.12 1.68
C SER A 79 -5.24 3.10 1.81
N MET A 80 -6.27 3.37 2.63
CA MET A 80 -7.43 2.50 2.76
C MET A 80 -8.27 2.49 1.46
N VAL A 81 -8.58 3.67 0.91
CA VAL A 81 -9.35 3.79 -0.35
C VAL A 81 -8.56 3.20 -1.53
N CYS A 82 -7.28 3.58 -1.67
CA CYS A 82 -6.44 3.06 -2.75
C CYS A 82 -6.19 1.55 -2.60
N GLY A 83 -6.00 1.07 -1.37
CA GLY A 83 -5.74 -0.34 -1.09
C GLY A 83 -6.91 -1.25 -1.41
N VAL A 84 -8.12 -0.88 -0.96
CA VAL A 84 -9.34 -1.62 -1.32
C VAL A 84 -9.54 -1.62 -2.83
N SER A 85 -9.35 -0.46 -3.48
CA SER A 85 -9.47 -0.35 -4.94
C SER A 85 -8.50 -1.27 -5.68
N LEU A 86 -7.24 -1.34 -5.24
CA LEU A 86 -6.23 -2.24 -5.82
C LEU A 86 -6.56 -3.72 -5.63
N VAL A 87 -7.06 -4.10 -4.45
CA VAL A 87 -7.47 -5.48 -4.17
C VAL A 87 -8.65 -5.87 -5.08
N VAL A 88 -9.66 -5.02 -5.21
CA VAL A 88 -10.80 -5.24 -6.12
C VAL A 88 -10.33 -5.35 -7.57
N MET A 89 -9.50 -4.42 -8.04
CA MET A 89 -8.95 -4.47 -9.41
C MET A 89 -8.18 -5.76 -9.67
N LYS A 90 -7.36 -6.23 -8.71
CA LYS A 90 -6.63 -7.50 -8.83
C LYS A 90 -7.56 -8.71 -8.88
N MET A 91 -8.62 -8.73 -8.07
CA MET A 91 -9.64 -9.79 -8.14
C MET A 91 -10.35 -9.82 -9.50
N VAL A 92 -10.72 -8.65 -10.04
CA VAL A 92 -11.34 -8.55 -11.37
C VAL A 92 -10.40 -9.03 -12.45
N LEU A 93 -9.12 -8.63 -12.41
CA LEU A 93 -8.11 -9.08 -13.36
C LEU A 93 -7.90 -10.60 -13.29
N PHE A 94 -7.90 -11.16 -12.08
CA PHE A 94 -7.83 -12.60 -11.89
C PHE A 94 -9.04 -13.33 -12.49
N PHE A 95 -10.25 -12.86 -12.19
CA PHE A 95 -11.48 -13.50 -12.66
C PHE A 95 -11.67 -13.39 -14.18
N CYS A 96 -11.39 -12.22 -14.76
CA CYS A 96 -11.62 -11.95 -16.18
C CYS A 96 -10.54 -12.54 -17.08
N PHE A 97 -9.27 -12.52 -16.66
CA PHE A 97 -8.14 -12.88 -17.54
C PHE A 97 -7.60 -14.30 -17.29
N PHE A 98 -7.66 -14.79 -16.05
CA PHE A 98 -7.00 -16.04 -15.66
C PHE A 98 -7.95 -17.21 -15.45
N ARG A 99 -9.22 -17.11 -15.85
CA ARG A 99 -10.24 -18.17 -15.66
C ARG A 99 -9.86 -19.54 -16.27
N ASN A 100 -9.01 -19.55 -17.30
CA ASN A 100 -8.57 -20.76 -18.01
C ASN A 100 -7.08 -21.07 -17.82
N SER A 101 -6.43 -20.50 -16.80
CA SER A 101 -5.00 -20.65 -16.57
C SER A 101 -4.67 -21.95 -15.83
N GLU A 102 -3.40 -22.38 -15.91
CA GLU A 102 -2.93 -23.54 -15.17
C GLU A 102 -3.06 -23.33 -13.65
N MET A 103 -3.32 -24.42 -12.92
CA MET A 103 -3.62 -24.41 -11.48
C MET A 103 -2.57 -23.67 -10.63
N GLY A 104 -1.30 -23.64 -11.07
CA GLY A 104 -0.22 -22.91 -10.42
C GLY A 104 -0.41 -21.39 -10.39
N TYR A 105 -0.98 -20.80 -11.46
CA TYR A 105 -1.26 -19.36 -11.50
C TYR A 105 -2.39 -18.97 -10.54
N HIS A 106 -3.36 -19.86 -10.32
CA HIS A 106 -4.43 -19.64 -9.36
C HIS A 106 -3.93 -19.58 -7.92
N LEU A 107 -3.07 -20.53 -7.52
CA LEU A 107 -2.47 -20.54 -6.18
C LEU A 107 -1.56 -19.33 -5.94
N LEU A 108 -0.70 -19.02 -6.91
CA LEU A 108 0.23 -17.90 -6.81
C LEU A 108 -0.53 -16.56 -6.73
N SER A 109 -1.53 -16.35 -7.57
CA SER A 109 -2.33 -15.12 -7.57
C SER A 109 -3.14 -14.96 -6.29
N GLY A 110 -3.74 -16.04 -5.78
CA GLY A 110 -4.45 -16.04 -4.49
C GLY A 110 -3.52 -15.68 -3.33
N PHE A 111 -2.32 -16.27 -3.28
CA PHE A 111 -1.30 -15.93 -2.28
C PHE A 111 -0.92 -14.45 -2.32
N PHE A 112 -0.70 -13.90 -3.52
CA PHE A 112 -0.42 -12.47 -3.66
C PHE A 112 -1.58 -11.60 -3.15
N ILE A 113 -2.83 -11.92 -3.45
CA ILE A 113 -3.99 -11.15 -2.96
C ILE A 113 -4.04 -11.14 -1.43
N ILE A 114 -3.87 -12.30 -0.78
CA ILE A 114 -3.85 -12.41 0.68
C ILE A 114 -2.69 -11.60 1.26
N PHE A 115 -1.49 -11.70 0.67
CA PHE A 115 -0.33 -10.93 1.06
C PHE A 115 -0.60 -9.40 0.96
N PHE A 116 -1.25 -8.94 -0.12
CA PHE A 116 -1.63 -7.54 -0.28
C PHE A 116 -2.62 -7.08 0.78
N ILE A 117 -3.64 -7.89 1.09
CA ILE A 117 -4.62 -7.56 2.14
C ILE A 117 -3.90 -7.37 3.49
N LEU A 118 -3.02 -8.31 3.87
CA LEU A 118 -2.21 -8.20 5.08
C LEU A 118 -1.33 -6.95 5.08
N LEU A 119 -0.68 -6.66 3.96
CA LEU A 119 0.15 -5.46 3.78
C LEU A 119 -0.66 -4.18 4.01
N PHE A 120 -1.87 -4.10 3.46
CA PHE A 120 -2.76 -2.93 3.66
C PHE A 120 -3.22 -2.78 5.10
N PHE A 121 -3.52 -3.88 5.79
CA PHE A 121 -3.81 -3.81 7.22
C PHE A 121 -2.62 -3.25 8.01
N LEU A 122 -1.39 -3.64 7.68
CA LEU A 122 -0.19 -3.09 8.31
C LEU A 122 -0.03 -1.59 7.99
N PHE A 123 -0.36 -1.17 6.77
CA PHE A 123 -0.28 0.24 6.33
C PHE A 123 -1.25 1.16 7.07
N ALA A 124 -2.39 0.64 7.51
CA ALA A 124 -3.33 1.40 8.33
C ALA A 124 -2.99 1.30 9.83
N TYR A 125 -2.64 0.10 10.30
CA TYR A 125 -2.49 -0.19 11.73
C TYR A 125 -1.32 0.56 12.37
N TYR A 126 -0.13 0.56 11.75
CA TYR A 126 1.04 1.22 12.35
C TYR A 126 0.93 2.74 12.39
N PRO A 127 0.53 3.43 11.30
CA PRO A 127 0.36 4.88 11.34
C PRO A 127 -0.78 5.29 12.28
N TYR A 128 -1.86 4.52 12.36
CA TYR A 128 -2.94 4.76 13.32
C TYR A 128 -2.46 4.60 14.77
N GLY A 129 -1.67 3.55 15.06
CA GLY A 129 -1.05 3.36 16.36
C GLY A 129 -0.08 4.49 16.74
N TYR A 130 0.54 5.15 15.75
CA TYR A 130 1.38 6.32 15.97
C TYR A 130 0.56 7.60 16.15
N LEU A 131 -0.51 7.79 15.37
CA LEU A 131 -1.47 8.89 15.51
C LEU A 131 -2.05 8.98 16.93
N ARG A 132 -2.52 7.85 17.47
CA ARG A 132 -3.07 7.79 18.82
C ARG A 132 -2.06 8.19 19.89
N GLN A 133 -0.79 7.80 19.71
CA GLN A 133 0.28 8.21 20.63
C GLN A 133 0.61 9.70 20.58
N LEU A 134 0.36 10.36 19.45
CA LEU A 134 0.50 11.81 19.32
C LEU A 134 -0.65 12.52 20.01
N GLU A 135 -1.87 11.98 19.88
CA GLU A 135 -3.07 12.52 20.54
C GLU A 135 -2.95 12.44 22.08
N ASP A 136 -2.58 11.27 22.61
CA ASP A 136 -2.31 11.07 24.04
C ASP A 136 -1.19 11.99 24.58
N GLN A 137 -0.32 12.52 23.71
CA GLN A 137 0.75 13.46 24.10
C GLN A 137 0.28 14.90 24.19
N ILE A 138 -0.64 15.30 23.30
CA ILE A 138 -1.19 16.64 23.26
C ILE A 138 -2.16 16.85 24.42
N GLU A 139 -2.96 15.85 24.78
CA GLU A 139 -3.88 15.95 25.93
C GLU A 139 -3.19 16.06 27.30
N LEU A 140 -1.92 15.62 27.39
CA LEU A 140 -1.16 15.56 28.64
C LEU A 140 -0.30 16.80 28.91
N ASN A 141 -0.26 17.76 27.98
CA ASN A 141 0.61 18.93 28.00
C ASN A 141 -0.21 20.22 27.87
#